data_AF-A0A8K0CIL6-F1
#
_entry.id   AF-A0A8K0CIL6-F1
#
_cell.length_a   1.000
_cell.length_b   1.000
_cell.length_c   1.000
_cell.angle_alpha   90.00
_cell.angle_beta   90.00
_cell.angle_gamma   90.00
#
_symmetry.space_group_name_H-M   'P 1'
#
loop_
_entity.id
_entity.type
_entity.pdbx_description
1 polymer ?
#
loop_
_entity_poly.entity_id
_entity_poly.type
_entity_poly.pdbx_seq_one_letter_code
_entity_poly.pdbx_strand_id
1 'polypeptide(L)'
;MTMESHNNIRKKLSEAWEGNQTFVVDRIRKDWGLDTYTEEEIHTICGILEVNAFEVGVKGAAIRGIYPTAFLMSHDCVPNTNHIDEEDYKLTVRASTEILTDQPITLTYSYTLQSTTMRRQHILENKFFECKCKRCSDPTELDTFMSALQCPRCKDGWIVQKEPLNSDSEWTCNNQSEDPQLKCPGYKVSTKAIQTLTSR
;
A
#
# COMPACT_ATOMS: atom_id res chain seq x y z
N MET A 1 8.65 17.67 13.64
CA MET A 1 8.34 16.67 12.59
C MET A 1 7.42 17.34 11.58
N THR A 2 7.74 17.26 10.29
CA THR A 2 7.01 17.93 9.19
C THR A 2 6.39 16.88 8.30
N MET A 3 5.15 17.09 7.86
CA MET A 3 4.50 16.20 6.89
C MET A 3 5.22 16.23 5.54
N GLU A 4 5.39 15.07 4.93
CA GLU A 4 6.10 14.95 3.67
C GLU A 4 5.16 15.22 2.48
N SER A 5 5.61 16.01 1.51
CA SER A 5 4.85 16.32 0.28
C SER A 5 5.37 15.59 -0.97
N HIS A 6 6.59 15.05 -0.89
CA HIS A 6 7.29 14.36 -1.97
C HIS A 6 7.33 15.09 -3.33
N ASN A 7 7.40 16.42 -3.37
CA ASN A 7 7.39 17.21 -4.62
C ASN A 7 8.43 16.71 -5.64
N ASN A 8 9.65 16.38 -5.21
CA ASN A 8 10.71 15.91 -6.11
C ASN A 8 10.38 14.59 -6.81
N ILE A 9 9.62 13.72 -6.16
CA ILE A 9 9.14 12.46 -6.74
C ILE A 9 7.93 12.74 -7.61
N ARG A 10 6.95 13.50 -7.08
CA ARG A 10 5.68 13.81 -7.77
C ARG A 10 5.90 14.60 -9.06
N LYS A 11 6.86 15.53 -9.12
CA LYS A 11 7.26 16.23 -10.37
C LYS A 11 7.70 15.30 -11.50
N LYS A 12 8.21 14.10 -11.16
CA LYS A 12 8.62 13.09 -12.14
C LYS A 12 7.46 12.20 -12.59
N LEU A 13 6.33 12.26 -11.89
CA LEU A 13 5.11 11.51 -12.19
C LEU A 13 4.13 12.45 -12.89
N SER A 14 4.23 12.50 -14.22
CA SER A 14 3.54 13.51 -15.05
C SER A 14 2.04 13.57 -14.79
N GLU A 15 1.36 12.42 -14.69
CA GLU A 15 -0.10 12.37 -14.52
C GLU A 15 -0.59 13.06 -13.25
N ALA A 16 0.00 12.74 -12.09
CA ALA A 16 -0.41 13.32 -10.81
C ALA A 16 -0.07 14.81 -10.71
N TRP A 17 1.12 15.20 -11.19
CA TRP A 17 1.56 16.59 -11.14
C TRP A 17 0.79 17.48 -12.12
N GLU A 18 0.61 17.05 -13.37
CA GLU A 18 -0.15 17.78 -14.39
C GLU A 18 -1.64 17.84 -14.06
N GLY A 19 -2.18 16.76 -13.47
CA GLY A 19 -3.53 16.75 -12.90
C GLY A 19 -3.71 17.84 -11.86
N ASN A 20 -2.80 17.94 -10.89
CA ASN A 20 -2.87 18.98 -9.87
C ASN A 20 -2.66 20.39 -10.43
N GLN A 21 -1.79 20.53 -11.44
CA GLN A 21 -1.63 21.81 -12.12
C GLN A 21 -2.96 22.27 -12.72
N THR A 22 -3.62 21.39 -13.48
CA THR A 22 -4.84 21.73 -14.22
C THR A 22 -6.05 21.90 -13.31
N PHE A 23 -6.25 20.98 -12.37
CA PHE A 23 -7.48 20.89 -11.60
C PHE A 23 -7.44 21.67 -10.29
N VAL A 24 -6.25 21.98 -9.76
CA VAL A 24 -6.08 22.67 -8.47
C VAL A 24 -5.38 24.02 -8.64
N VAL A 25 -4.14 24.02 -9.14
CA VAL A 25 -3.31 25.23 -9.19
C VAL A 25 -3.92 26.29 -10.11
N ASP A 26 -4.23 25.90 -11.35
CA ASP A 26 -4.82 26.78 -12.36
C ASP A 26 -6.20 27.27 -11.92
N ARG A 27 -6.99 26.40 -11.28
CA ARG A 27 -8.31 26.78 -10.73
C ARG A 27 -8.18 27.88 -9.66
N ILE A 28 -7.28 27.69 -8.69
CA ILE A 28 -7.10 28.66 -7.59
C ILE A 28 -6.53 29.98 -8.12
N ARG A 29 -5.46 29.92 -8.91
CA ARG A 29 -4.72 31.12 -9.32
C ARG A 29 -5.31 31.83 -10.53
N LYS A 30 -5.77 31.10 -11.56
CA LYS A 30 -6.25 31.68 -12.83
C LYS A 30 -7.75 31.91 -12.80
N ASP A 31 -8.55 30.91 -12.41
CA ASP A 31 -10.00 31.03 -12.49
C ASP A 31 -10.58 31.84 -11.33
N TRP A 32 -10.10 31.62 -10.11
CA TRP A 32 -10.56 32.35 -8.92
C TRP A 32 -9.77 33.63 -8.64
N GLY A 33 -8.63 33.82 -9.32
CA GLY A 33 -7.78 35.00 -9.14
C GLY A 33 -7.11 35.08 -7.77
N LEU A 34 -6.97 33.96 -7.05
CA LEU A 34 -6.31 33.91 -5.74
C LEU A 34 -4.81 33.67 -5.94
N ASP A 35 -4.05 34.75 -6.05
CA ASP A 35 -2.60 34.72 -6.33
C ASP A 35 -1.70 34.72 -5.08
N THR A 36 -2.31 34.74 -3.89
CA THR A 36 -1.62 34.80 -2.58
C THR A 36 -0.59 33.70 -2.37
N TYR A 37 -0.83 32.49 -2.87
CA TYR A 37 0.07 31.33 -2.73
C TYR A 37 0.63 30.91 -4.08
N THR A 38 1.95 30.71 -4.16
CA THR A 38 2.65 30.26 -5.36
C THR A 38 2.18 28.89 -5.84
N GLU A 39 2.42 28.56 -7.12
CA GLU A 39 2.10 27.25 -7.68
C GLU A 39 2.79 26.11 -6.90
N GLU A 40 4.06 26.32 -6.52
CA GLU A 40 4.83 25.34 -5.74
C GLU A 40 4.23 25.13 -4.34
N GLU A 41 3.76 26.18 -3.66
CA GLU A 41 3.10 26.05 -2.36
C GLU A 41 1.79 25.25 -2.48
N ILE A 42 0.98 25.52 -3.51
CA ILE A 42 -0.26 24.78 -3.75
C ILE A 42 0.06 23.30 -4.04
N HIS A 43 1.03 23.01 -4.91
CA HIS A 43 1.48 21.64 -5.16
C HIS A 43 1.99 20.93 -3.90
N THR A 44 2.69 21.66 -3.04
CA THR A 44 3.18 21.14 -1.75
C THR A 44 2.03 20.73 -0.86
N ILE A 45 0.99 21.57 -0.76
CA ILE A 45 -0.22 21.26 0.02
C ILE A 45 -0.94 20.03 -0.56
N CYS A 46 -1.07 19.93 -1.89
CA CYS A 46 -1.64 18.73 -2.53
C CYS A 46 -0.87 17.47 -2.15
N GLY A 47 0.47 17.53 -2.16
CA GLY A 47 1.32 16.41 -1.76
C GLY A 47 1.13 16.02 -0.30
N ILE A 48 1.07 17.01 0.60
CA ILE A 48 0.79 16.76 2.02
C ILE A 48 -0.55 16.02 2.17
N LEU A 49 -1.60 16.47 1.48
CA LEU A 49 -2.92 15.85 1.52
C LEU A 49 -2.93 14.43 0.95
N GLU A 50 -2.27 14.18 -0.17
CA GLU A 50 -2.20 12.85 -0.81
C GLU A 50 -1.46 11.83 0.07
N VAL A 51 -0.38 12.27 0.72
CA VAL A 51 0.55 11.38 1.43
C VAL A 51 0.12 11.15 2.88
N ASN A 52 -0.43 12.17 3.55
CA ASN A 52 -0.62 12.16 5.00
C ASN A 52 -2.08 12.14 5.44
N ALA A 53 -3.04 12.41 4.54
CA ALA A 53 -4.45 12.44 4.93
C ALA A 53 -5.03 11.03 5.09
N PHE A 54 -6.02 10.94 5.98
CA PHE A 54 -6.84 9.78 6.24
C PHE A 54 -8.19 9.94 5.56
N GLU A 55 -8.72 8.86 4.98
CA GLU A 55 -10.10 8.83 4.54
C GLU A 55 -11.02 8.73 5.77
N VAL A 56 -12.05 9.58 5.81
CA VAL A 56 -12.98 9.69 6.92
C VAL A 56 -14.40 9.62 6.35
N GLY A 57 -15.20 8.69 6.87
CA GLY A 57 -16.51 8.31 6.35
C GLY A 57 -17.64 8.63 7.31
N VAL A 58 -17.81 9.91 7.67
CA VAL A 58 -18.82 10.33 8.65
C VAL A 58 -20.08 10.86 7.94
N LYS A 59 -21.26 10.40 8.39
CA LYS A 59 -22.58 10.87 7.91
C LYS A 59 -22.80 10.73 6.40
N GLY A 60 -22.22 9.69 5.79
CA GLY A 60 -22.38 9.40 4.36
C GLY A 60 -21.53 10.28 3.43
N ALA A 61 -20.66 11.13 3.97
CA ALA A 61 -19.65 11.86 3.20
C ALA A 61 -18.30 11.16 3.31
N ALA A 62 -17.60 11.02 2.19
CA ALA A 62 -16.20 10.62 2.15
C ALA A 62 -15.33 11.89 2.07
N ILE A 63 -14.60 12.18 3.14
CA ILE A 63 -13.70 13.33 3.22
C ILE A 63 -12.26 12.87 3.50
N ARG A 64 -11.30 13.78 3.33
CA ARG A 64 -9.90 13.57 3.72
C ARG A 64 -9.54 14.45 4.91
N GLY A 65 -9.08 13.85 5.99
CA GLY A 65 -8.68 14.51 7.23
C GLY A 65 -7.17 14.43 7.47
N ILE A 66 -6.56 15.55 7.89
CA ILE A 66 -5.18 15.58 8.37
C ILE A 66 -5.18 15.53 9.89
N TYR A 67 -4.48 14.55 10.46
CA TYR A 67 -4.35 14.37 11.89
C TYR A 67 -2.88 14.52 12.32
N PRO A 68 -2.49 15.62 13.00
CA PRO A 68 -1.10 15.96 13.31
C PRO A 68 -0.33 14.94 14.16
N THR A 69 -1.01 14.01 14.81
CA THR A 69 -0.34 12.93 15.55
C THR A 69 -0.37 11.61 14.78
N ALA A 70 -1.47 11.31 14.09
CA ALA A 70 -1.64 10.03 13.42
C ALA A 70 -0.79 9.89 12.16
N PHE A 71 -0.42 11.00 11.49
CA PHE A 71 0.45 10.94 10.31
C PHE A 71 1.85 10.35 10.59
N LEU A 72 2.26 10.31 11.86
CA LEU A 72 3.56 9.76 12.28
C LEU A 72 3.61 8.23 12.25
N MET A 73 2.45 7.56 12.28
CA MET A 73 2.40 6.10 12.30
C MET A 73 2.77 5.54 10.94
N SER A 74 3.78 4.66 10.92
CA SER A 74 4.27 4.03 9.70
C SER A 74 3.39 2.85 9.28
N HIS A 75 3.57 2.42 8.02
CA HIS A 75 2.90 1.26 7.48
C HIS A 75 3.46 -0.07 7.99
N ASP A 76 2.58 -0.98 8.41
CA ASP A 76 2.80 -2.41 8.35
C ASP A 76 1.57 -3.11 7.73
N CYS A 77 1.78 -4.20 6.96
CA CYS A 77 0.67 -5.01 6.44
C CYS A 77 0.02 -5.89 7.52
N VAL A 78 0.66 -5.99 8.69
CA VAL A 78 0.15 -6.63 9.92
C VAL A 78 0.25 -5.57 11.03
N PRO A 79 -0.61 -4.54 11.00
CA PRO A 79 -0.51 -3.42 11.93
C PRO A 79 -0.86 -3.84 13.35
N ASN A 80 -0.26 -3.18 14.34
CA ASN A 80 -0.58 -3.34 15.76
C ASN A 80 -1.61 -2.33 16.28
N THR A 81 -2.14 -1.49 15.38
CA THR A 81 -3.27 -0.61 15.67
C THR A 81 -4.40 -0.77 14.66
N ASN A 82 -5.59 -0.33 15.08
CA ASN A 82 -6.71 -0.03 14.19
C ASN A 82 -7.22 1.38 14.51
N HIS A 83 -7.91 2.01 13.55
CA HIS A 83 -8.53 3.32 13.76
C HIS A 83 -10.02 3.29 13.43
N ILE A 84 -10.76 4.18 14.08
CA ILE A 84 -12.15 4.50 13.77
C ILE A 84 -12.30 6.01 13.72
N ASP A 85 -13.16 6.48 12.83
CA ASP A 85 -13.66 7.84 12.78
C ASP A 85 -14.96 7.96 13.59
N GLU A 86 -14.97 8.91 14.55
CA GLU A 86 -16.14 9.25 15.35
C GLU A 86 -17.04 10.28 14.63
N GLU A 87 -18.29 10.45 15.09
CA GLU A 87 -19.27 11.34 14.45
C GLU A 87 -18.86 12.82 14.39
N ASP A 88 -17.90 13.22 15.22
CA ASP A 88 -17.31 14.56 15.31
C ASP A 88 -15.98 14.68 14.55
N TYR A 89 -15.69 13.72 13.66
CA TYR A 89 -14.44 13.64 12.88
C TYR A 89 -13.18 13.38 13.71
N LYS A 90 -13.33 12.99 14.97
CA LYS A 90 -12.20 12.56 15.79
C LYS A 90 -11.71 11.18 15.34
N LEU A 91 -10.41 11.07 15.08
CA LEU A 91 -9.76 9.80 14.80
C LEU A 91 -9.33 9.15 16.11
N THR A 92 -9.92 8.00 16.42
CA THR A 92 -9.51 7.18 17.58
C THR A 92 -8.70 6.00 17.10
N VAL A 93 -7.43 5.97 17.51
CA VAL A 93 -6.49 4.87 17.24
C VAL A 93 -6.41 3.99 18.48
N ARG A 94 -6.56 2.68 18.30
CA ARG A 94 -6.50 1.68 19.38
C ARG A 94 -5.51 0.60 19.03
N ALA A 95 -4.78 0.12 20.02
CA ALA A 95 -3.98 -1.09 19.87
C ALA A 95 -4.89 -2.27 19.51
N SER A 96 -4.53 -3.02 18.48
CA SER A 96 -5.19 -4.26 18.06
C SER A 96 -4.46 -5.50 18.58
N THR A 97 -3.22 -5.34 19.04
CA THR A 97 -2.38 -6.36 19.66
C THR A 97 -1.67 -5.80 20.88
N GLU A 98 -1.01 -6.65 21.66
CA GLU A 98 -0.02 -6.18 22.64
C GLU A 98 1.11 -5.41 21.92
N ILE A 99 1.54 -4.28 22.49
CA ILE A 99 2.64 -3.45 21.99
C ILE A 99 3.65 -3.32 23.13
N LEU A 100 4.82 -3.91 22.95
CA LEU A 100 5.90 -3.88 23.94
C LEU A 100 6.64 -2.54 23.88
N THR A 101 7.37 -2.21 24.95
CA THR A 101 8.29 -1.06 24.96
C THR A 101 9.22 -1.12 23.76
N ASP A 102 9.46 0.04 23.14
CA ASP A 102 10.30 0.23 21.95
C ASP A 102 9.79 -0.42 20.65
N GLN A 103 8.61 -1.04 20.65
CA GLN A 103 7.96 -1.45 19.39
C GLN A 103 7.34 -0.24 18.66
N PRO A 104 7.56 -0.12 17.34
CA PRO A 104 6.89 0.90 16.55
C PRO A 104 5.36 0.74 16.59
N ILE A 105 4.65 1.86 16.67
CA ILE A 105 3.19 1.90 16.50
C ILE A 105 2.90 2.03 15.01
N THR A 106 2.21 1.03 14.46
CA THR A 106 1.99 0.91 13.00
C THR A 106 0.52 0.80 12.67
N LEU A 107 0.18 1.27 11.47
CA LEU A 107 -1.13 1.11 10.87
C LEU A 107 -0.99 0.58 9.43
N THR A 108 -2.10 0.22 8.78
CA THR A 108 -2.05 -0.19 7.36
C THR A 108 -2.48 0.95 6.45
N TYR A 109 -1.68 1.26 5.42
CA TYR A 109 -2.07 2.16 4.34
C TYR A 109 -2.70 1.42 3.16
N SER A 110 -2.78 0.09 3.21
CA SER A 110 -3.37 -0.75 2.16
C SER A 110 -4.45 -1.67 2.72
N TYR A 111 -5.28 -2.24 1.84
CA TYR A 111 -6.26 -3.24 2.24
C TYR A 111 -5.55 -4.56 2.60
N THR A 112 -5.74 -5.02 3.83
CA THR A 112 -5.04 -6.21 4.36
C THR A 112 -5.41 -7.52 3.63
N LEU A 113 -6.56 -7.57 2.97
CA LEU A 113 -7.01 -8.73 2.21
C LEU A 113 -6.47 -8.80 0.76
N GLN A 114 -5.77 -7.76 0.31
CA GLN A 114 -5.09 -7.80 -0.99
C GLN A 114 -3.85 -8.70 -0.93
N SER A 115 -3.36 -9.17 -2.08
CA SER A 115 -2.09 -9.91 -2.22
C SER A 115 -0.87 -9.03 -1.92
N THR A 116 0.29 -9.64 -1.64
CA THR A 116 1.55 -8.91 -1.45
C THR A 116 1.89 -8.00 -2.62
N THR A 117 1.72 -8.47 -3.85
CA THR A 117 1.96 -7.67 -5.06
C THR A 117 1.06 -6.45 -5.11
N MET A 118 -0.25 -6.62 -4.88
CA MET A 118 -1.21 -5.50 -4.89
C MET A 118 -0.95 -4.49 -3.77
N ARG A 119 -0.72 -4.97 -2.54
CA ARG A 119 -0.39 -4.08 -1.40
C ARG A 119 0.86 -3.27 -1.69
N ARG A 120 1.94 -3.92 -2.13
CA ARG A 120 3.21 -3.23 -2.45
C ARG A 120 3.05 -2.21 -3.57
N GLN A 121 2.33 -2.57 -4.64
CA GLN A 121 2.07 -1.66 -5.75
C GLN A 121 1.29 -0.42 -5.27
N HIS A 122 0.21 -0.63 -4.50
CA HIS A 122 -0.58 0.45 -3.94
C HIS A 122 0.25 1.42 -3.08
N ILE A 123 1.11 0.88 -2.21
CA ILE A 123 1.99 1.68 -1.35
C ILE A 123 3.04 2.44 -2.19
N LEU A 124 3.61 1.81 -3.21
CA LEU A 124 4.58 2.46 -4.09
C LEU A 124 3.94 3.64 -4.84
N GLU A 125 2.74 3.45 -5.38
CA GLU A 125 2.02 4.48 -6.15
C GLU A 125 1.55 5.65 -5.28
N ASN A 126 1.04 5.37 -4.08
CA ASN A 126 0.37 6.39 -3.26
C ASN A 126 1.27 6.98 -2.16
N LYS A 127 2.33 6.27 -1.77
CA LYS A 127 3.21 6.64 -0.64
C LYS A 127 4.69 6.63 -1.02
N PHE A 128 5.04 6.26 -2.25
CA PHE A 128 6.39 6.38 -2.82
C PHE A 128 7.49 5.57 -2.12
N PHE A 129 7.13 4.47 -1.47
CA PHE A 129 8.10 3.53 -0.90
C PHE A 129 7.67 2.07 -1.14
N GLU A 130 8.60 1.14 -1.00
CA GLU A 130 8.33 -0.29 -1.10
C GLU A 130 8.26 -0.95 0.28
N CYS A 131 7.12 -1.57 0.60
CA CYS A 131 6.94 -2.26 1.88
C CYS A 131 7.81 -3.53 1.96
N LYS A 132 8.54 -3.67 3.07
CA LYS A 132 9.39 -4.83 3.39
C LYS A 132 9.02 -5.49 4.73
N CYS A 133 7.78 -5.32 5.18
CA CYS A 133 7.30 -5.93 6.43
C CYS A 133 7.37 -7.47 6.35
N LYS A 134 7.26 -8.13 7.52
CA LYS A 134 7.37 -9.59 7.64
C LYS A 134 6.45 -10.33 6.67
N ARG A 135 5.20 -9.88 6.52
CA ARG A 135 4.23 -10.48 5.60
C ARG A 135 4.61 -10.29 4.13
N CYS A 136 5.11 -9.12 3.75
CA CYS A 136 5.55 -8.85 2.38
C CYS A 136 6.85 -9.57 2.02
N SER A 137 7.68 -9.95 2.99
CA SER A 137 8.91 -10.72 2.76
C SER A 137 8.69 -12.23 2.72
N ASP A 138 7.51 -12.70 3.11
CA ASP A 138 7.19 -14.12 3.24
C ASP A 138 6.41 -14.63 2.01
N PRO A 139 6.93 -15.63 1.26
CA PRO A 139 6.22 -16.25 0.14
C PRO A 139 4.84 -16.83 0.48
N THR A 140 4.59 -17.22 1.72
CA THR A 140 3.27 -17.76 2.14
C THR A 140 2.33 -16.67 2.66
N GLU A 141 2.80 -15.42 2.74
CA GLU A 141 2.09 -14.31 3.37
C GLU A 141 1.62 -14.64 4.80
N LEU A 142 2.51 -15.17 5.64
CA LEU A 142 2.19 -15.68 6.98
C LEU A 142 1.14 -16.79 6.94
N ASP A 143 1.36 -17.75 6.05
CA ASP A 143 0.52 -18.94 5.82
C ASP A 143 -0.92 -18.64 5.37
N THR A 144 -1.21 -17.40 4.98
CA THR A 144 -2.51 -17.03 4.42
C THR A 144 -2.65 -17.44 2.96
N PHE A 145 -1.52 -17.59 2.24
CA PHE A 145 -1.46 -17.94 0.83
C PHE A 145 -2.35 -17.04 -0.07
N MET A 146 -2.61 -15.79 0.34
CA MET A 146 -3.58 -14.90 -0.30
C MET A 146 -3.26 -14.61 -1.79
N SER A 147 -1.99 -14.68 -2.16
CA SER A 147 -1.51 -14.49 -3.53
C SER A 147 -1.22 -15.78 -4.28
N ALA A 148 -1.29 -16.93 -3.60
CA ALA A 148 -0.86 -18.19 -4.17
C ALA A 148 -1.93 -18.82 -5.07
N LEU A 149 -1.48 -19.63 -6.02
CA LEU A 149 -2.35 -20.44 -6.87
C LEU A 149 -2.15 -21.92 -6.54
N GLN A 150 -3.20 -22.74 -6.65
CA GLN A 150 -3.03 -24.18 -6.52
C GLN A 150 -2.16 -24.71 -7.67
N CYS A 151 -1.18 -25.54 -7.34
CA CYS A 151 -0.30 -26.15 -8.33
C CYS A 151 -1.08 -27.17 -9.18
N PRO A 152 -1.04 -27.10 -10.53
CA PRO A 152 -1.73 -28.07 -11.39
C PRO A 152 -0.96 -29.39 -11.55
N ARG A 153 0.24 -29.51 -10.95
CA ARG A 153 1.13 -30.67 -11.12
C ARG A 153 1.24 -31.55 -9.87
N CYS A 154 0.76 -31.09 -8.72
CA CYS A 154 0.76 -31.87 -7.47
C CYS A 154 -0.43 -31.47 -6.60
N LYS A 155 -0.89 -32.38 -5.76
CA LYS A 155 -2.11 -32.20 -4.96
C LYS A 155 -1.96 -31.12 -3.88
N ASP A 156 -0.82 -31.09 -3.20
CA ASP A 156 -0.60 -30.33 -1.96
C ASP A 156 0.44 -29.21 -2.14
N GLY A 157 0.47 -28.58 -3.31
CA GLY A 157 1.43 -27.51 -3.62
C GLY A 157 0.77 -26.20 -3.98
N TRP A 158 1.39 -25.11 -3.53
CA TRP A 158 1.00 -23.74 -3.83
C TRP A 158 2.09 -23.07 -4.67
N ILE A 159 1.68 -22.44 -5.75
CA ILE A 159 2.53 -21.60 -6.57
C ILE A 159 2.64 -20.26 -5.86
N VAL A 160 3.82 -19.95 -5.35
CA VAL A 160 4.14 -18.72 -4.62
C VAL A 160 5.28 -17.97 -5.31
N GLN A 161 5.40 -16.68 -5.08
CA GLN A 161 6.54 -15.91 -5.54
C GLN A 161 7.77 -16.25 -4.70
N LYS A 162 8.86 -16.68 -5.34
CA LYS A 162 10.05 -17.15 -4.61
C LYS A 162 10.71 -16.05 -3.78
N GLU A 163 10.82 -14.85 -4.34
CA GLU A 163 11.33 -13.65 -3.67
C GLU A 163 10.27 -12.55 -3.75
N PRO A 164 9.31 -12.49 -2.82
CA PRO A 164 8.16 -11.59 -2.92
C PRO A 164 8.53 -10.09 -2.88
N LEU A 165 9.74 -9.77 -2.42
CA LEU A 165 10.25 -8.40 -2.44
C LEU A 165 10.80 -7.96 -3.81
N ASN A 166 10.93 -8.89 -4.75
CA ASN A 166 11.38 -8.65 -6.12
C ASN A 166 10.21 -8.93 -7.06
N SER A 167 9.66 -7.87 -7.67
CA SER A 167 8.49 -7.97 -8.55
C SER A 167 8.72 -8.93 -9.72
N ASP A 168 9.95 -9.07 -10.19
CA ASP A 168 10.31 -9.90 -11.34
C ASP A 168 10.65 -11.35 -10.95
N SER A 169 10.57 -11.69 -9.66
CA SER A 169 10.87 -13.04 -9.18
C SER A 169 9.89 -14.07 -9.71
N GLU A 170 10.41 -15.22 -10.13
CA GLU A 170 9.63 -16.35 -10.63
C GLU A 170 8.65 -16.88 -9.57
N TRP A 171 7.51 -17.36 -10.05
CA TRP A 171 6.53 -18.05 -9.23
C TRP A 171 6.74 -19.55 -9.35
N THR A 172 6.88 -20.24 -8.22
CA THR A 172 7.22 -21.67 -8.18
C THR A 172 6.38 -22.42 -7.17
N CYS A 173 6.07 -23.68 -7.46
CA CYS A 173 5.43 -24.56 -6.47
C CYS A 173 6.31 -24.74 -5.22
N ASN A 174 5.73 -24.57 -4.03
CA ASN A 174 6.42 -24.73 -2.75
C ASN A 174 6.39 -26.17 -2.18
N ASN A 175 5.74 -27.13 -2.86
CA ASN A 175 5.72 -28.51 -2.40
C ASN A 175 7.11 -29.15 -2.54
N GLN A 176 7.68 -29.53 -1.40
CA GLN A 176 8.99 -30.16 -1.27
C GLN A 176 8.92 -31.58 -0.69
N SER A 177 7.80 -32.29 -0.85
CA SER A 177 7.62 -33.67 -0.36
C SER A 177 8.81 -34.56 -0.73
N GLU A 178 9.26 -35.38 0.23
CA GLU A 178 10.32 -36.37 0.01
C GLU A 178 9.82 -37.59 -0.76
N ASP A 179 8.52 -37.90 -0.65
CA ASP A 179 7.89 -38.96 -1.45
C ASP A 179 7.89 -38.56 -2.94
N PRO A 180 8.60 -39.31 -3.81
CA PRO A 180 8.65 -39.02 -5.24
C PRO A 180 7.29 -39.02 -5.94
N GLN A 181 6.28 -39.72 -5.40
CA GLN A 181 4.93 -39.76 -5.96
C GLN A 181 4.13 -38.49 -5.66
N LEU A 182 4.46 -37.78 -4.57
CA LEU A 182 3.79 -36.55 -4.12
C LEU A 182 4.59 -35.28 -4.43
N LYS A 183 5.90 -35.42 -4.67
CA LYS A 183 6.81 -34.33 -4.98
C LYS A 183 6.42 -33.63 -6.27
N CYS A 184 6.37 -32.30 -6.23
CA CYS A 184 6.15 -31.52 -7.44
C CYS A 184 7.34 -31.68 -8.41
N PRO A 185 7.12 -31.91 -9.72
CA PRO A 185 8.20 -31.99 -10.71
C PRO A 185 8.88 -30.63 -11.00
N GLY A 186 8.54 -29.56 -10.27
CA GLY A 186 9.07 -28.22 -10.47
C GLY A 186 8.21 -27.38 -11.42
N TYR A 187 6.96 -27.09 -11.01
CA TYR A 187 6.10 -26.19 -11.77
C TYR A 187 6.46 -24.73 -11.52
N LYS A 188 6.56 -23.95 -12.60
CA LYS A 188 6.88 -22.52 -12.58
C LYS A 188 5.90 -21.72 -13.44
N VAL A 189 5.68 -20.48 -13.04
CA VAL A 189 4.88 -19.50 -13.78
C VAL A 189 5.67 -18.19 -13.86
N SER A 190 5.64 -17.54 -15.02
CA SER A 190 6.28 -16.24 -15.18
C SER A 190 5.46 -15.14 -14.51
N THR A 191 6.13 -14.12 -13.98
CA THR A 191 5.48 -12.95 -13.39
C THR A 191 4.48 -12.30 -14.35
N LYS A 192 4.83 -12.19 -15.63
CA LYS A 192 3.95 -11.64 -16.67
C LYS A 192 2.63 -12.41 -16.78
N ALA A 193 2.66 -13.74 -16.66
CA ALA A 193 1.45 -14.56 -16.69
C ALA A 193 0.59 -14.33 -15.44
N ILE A 194 1.20 -14.24 -14.26
CA ILE A 194 0.48 -13.91 -13.01
C ILE A 194 -0.15 -12.53 -13.09
N GLN A 195 0.60 -11.50 -13.51
CA GLN A 195 0.09 -10.15 -13.69
C GLN A 195 -1.11 -10.13 -14.63
N THR A 196 -1.07 -10.86 -15.75
CA THR A 196 -2.20 -10.95 -16.68
C THR A 196 -3.47 -11.51 -16.01
N LEU A 197 -3.34 -12.45 -15.06
CA LEU A 197 -4.47 -13.03 -14.33
C LEU A 197 -5.05 -12.06 -13.29
N THR A 198 -4.21 -11.21 -12.69
CA THR A 198 -4.60 -10.31 -11.60
C THR A 198 -4.98 -8.90 -12.06
N SER A 199 -4.75 -8.55 -13.33
CA SER A 199 -5.02 -7.21 -13.90
C SER A 199 -6.47 -7.02 -14.38
N ARG A 200 -7.45 -7.70 -13.77
CA ARG A 200 -8.87 -7.62 -14.18
C ARG A 200 -9.64 -6.57 -13.39
#